data_AF-A0A2E6PV54-F1
#
_entry.id   AF-A0A2E6PV54-F1
#
_cell.length_a   1.000
_cell.length_b   1.000
_cell.length_c   1.000
_cell.angle_alpha   90.00
_cell.angle_beta   90.00
_cell.angle_gamma   90.00
#
_symmetry.space_group_name_H-M   'P 1'
#
loop_
_entity.id
_entity.type
_entity.pdbx_description
1 polymer ?
#
loop_
_entity_poly.entity_id
_entity_poly.type
_entity_poly.pdbx_seq_one_letter_code
_entity_poly.pdbx_strand_id
1 'polypeptide(L)'
;MNKEEVEKLLQEKLEDGKHISPVLPEGVKNYLIDIDGTICDDIPNEEPERMVTAELYPDALETLNKWYDEGHMICFFTSRTENHRKVTEDWLNKHGFKYHSMLMGKPRGGNYHWVDNHLVKATRYNGKFTDLVEKQVTIEVFDDGQHD
;
A
#
# COMPACT_ATOMS: atom_id res chain seq x y z
N MET A 1 -0.45 4.10 -15.00
CA MET A 1 -0.06 2.77 -14.46
C MET A 1 1.12 2.26 -15.26
N ASN A 2 2.27 2.08 -14.62
CA ASN A 2 3.48 1.61 -15.31
C ASN A 2 3.85 0.21 -14.79
N LYS A 3 3.01 -0.78 -15.10
CA LYS A 3 3.24 -2.18 -14.69
C LYS A 3 4.60 -2.70 -15.17
N GLU A 4 5.07 -2.20 -16.31
CA GLU A 4 6.38 -2.53 -16.86
C GLU A 4 7.55 -2.08 -15.96
N GLU A 5 7.41 -0.97 -15.21
CA GLU A 5 8.44 -0.54 -14.25
C GLU A 5 8.50 -1.47 -13.04
N VAL A 6 7.34 -1.95 -12.56
CA VAL A 6 7.25 -2.93 -11.47
C VAL A 6 7.92 -4.24 -11.89
N GLU A 7 7.59 -4.74 -13.08
CA GLU A 7 8.16 -5.98 -13.61
C GLU A 7 9.67 -5.91 -13.81
N LYS A 8 10.21 -4.75 -14.20
CA LYS A 8 11.66 -4.54 -14.37
C LYS A 8 12.45 -4.55 -13.05
N LEU A 9 11.79 -4.25 -11.92
CA LEU A 9 12.43 -4.23 -10.60
C LEU A 9 12.46 -5.61 -9.93
N LEU A 10 11.59 -6.53 -10.36
CA LEU A 10 11.52 -7.88 -9.83
C LEU A 10 12.77 -8.68 -10.18
N GLN A 11 13.36 -9.33 -9.18
CA GLN A 11 14.50 -10.21 -9.36
C GLN A 11 14.03 -11.67 -9.39
N GLU A 12 14.46 -12.41 -10.41
CA GLU A 12 14.25 -13.86 -10.46
C GLU A 12 14.90 -14.52 -9.24
N LYS A 13 14.18 -15.45 -8.61
CA LYS A 13 14.67 -16.17 -7.44
C LYS A 13 14.57 -17.67 -7.66
N LEU A 14 15.67 -18.35 -7.37
CA LEU A 14 15.77 -19.81 -7.40
C LEU A 14 15.93 -20.33 -5.96
N GLU A 15 15.18 -21.35 -5.60
CA GLU A 15 15.29 -22.07 -4.33
C GLU A 15 15.26 -23.58 -4.62
N ASP A 16 16.27 -24.30 -4.15
CA ASP A 16 16.51 -25.73 -4.46
C ASP A 16 16.46 -26.07 -5.97
N GLY A 17 16.98 -25.17 -6.81
CA GLY A 17 17.01 -25.34 -8.26
C GLY A 17 15.66 -25.16 -8.96
N LYS A 18 14.62 -24.69 -8.24
CA LYS A 18 13.30 -24.36 -8.80
C LYS A 18 13.10 -22.84 -8.79
N HIS A 19 12.45 -22.32 -9.84
CA HIS A 19 11.98 -20.94 -9.85
C HIS A 19 10.87 -20.76 -8.82
N ILE A 20 11.05 -19.79 -7.93
CA ILE A 20 10.03 -19.35 -6.99
C ILE A 20 9.55 -17.94 -7.36
N SER A 21 8.54 -17.44 -6.66
CA SER A 21 8.02 -16.09 -6.87
C SER A 21 9.15 -15.05 -6.81
N PRO A 22 9.21 -14.12 -7.79
CA PRO A 22 10.23 -13.09 -7.80
C PRO A 22 10.07 -12.16 -6.59
N VAL A 23 11.19 -11.56 -6.17
CA VAL A 23 11.24 -10.68 -5.00
C VAL A 23 11.74 -9.30 -5.39
N LEU A 24 11.42 -8.31 -4.56
CA LEU A 24 12.03 -6.98 -4.68
C LEU A 24 13.50 -7.00 -4.22
N PRO A 25 14.33 -6.09 -4.74
CA PRO A 25 15.70 -5.93 -4.26
C PRO A 25 15.76 -5.63 -2.75
N GLU A 26 16.89 -5.94 -2.12
CA GLU A 26 17.11 -5.63 -0.72
C GLU A 26 16.89 -4.15 -0.42
N GLY A 27 16.22 -3.85 0.70
CA GLY A 27 15.88 -2.48 1.10
C GLY A 27 14.66 -1.88 0.39
N VAL A 28 14.21 -2.46 -0.74
CA VAL A 28 13.03 -1.98 -1.47
C VAL A 28 11.76 -2.60 -0.90
N LYS A 29 10.72 -1.79 -0.71
CA LYS A 29 9.43 -2.20 -0.15
C LYS A 29 8.31 -2.08 -1.17
N ASN A 30 7.29 -2.92 -1.02
CA ASN A 30 6.00 -2.77 -1.66
C ASN A 30 4.99 -2.22 -0.65
N TYR A 31 4.65 -0.94 -0.78
CA TYR A 31 3.70 -0.25 0.07
C TYR A 31 2.29 -0.37 -0.50
N LEU A 32 1.40 -0.96 0.29
CA LEU A 32 -0.03 -0.98 0.01
C LEU A 32 -0.71 0.07 0.90
N ILE A 33 -1.16 1.15 0.26
CA ILE A 33 -1.57 2.38 0.93
C ILE A 33 -3.06 2.56 0.74
N ASP A 34 -3.79 2.67 1.84
CA ASP A 34 -5.21 3.02 1.79
C ASP A 34 -5.41 4.47 1.35
N ILE A 35 -6.61 4.82 0.88
CA ILE A 35 -6.91 6.18 0.39
C ILE A 35 -7.71 6.94 1.46
N ASP A 36 -8.98 6.58 1.61
CA ASP A 36 -9.94 7.28 2.45
C ASP A 36 -9.54 7.15 3.94
N GLY A 37 -9.45 8.28 4.62
CA GLY A 37 -8.99 8.36 6.01
C GLY A 37 -7.48 8.14 6.21
N THR A 38 -6.72 7.95 5.13
CA THR A 38 -5.27 7.69 5.17
C THR A 38 -4.47 8.76 4.43
N ILE A 39 -4.79 9.10 3.19
CA ILE A 39 -4.12 10.19 2.45
C ILE A 39 -5.01 11.41 2.23
N CYS A 40 -6.28 11.28 2.59
CA CYS A 40 -7.29 12.33 2.55
C CYS A 40 -8.39 12.05 3.59
N ASP A 41 -9.42 12.89 3.60
CA ASP A 41 -10.65 12.68 4.35
C ASP A 41 -11.18 11.23 4.25
N ASP A 42 -11.82 10.77 5.32
CA ASP A 42 -12.55 9.49 5.32
C ASP A 42 -13.90 9.65 4.61
N ILE A 43 -14.00 9.04 3.42
CA ILE A 43 -15.14 9.16 2.53
C ILE A 43 -15.74 7.77 2.27
N PRO A 44 -17.01 7.55 2.65
CA PRO A 44 -17.69 6.30 2.34
C PRO A 44 -18.00 6.21 0.83
N ASN A 45 -18.09 4.98 0.32
CA ASN A 45 -18.50 4.71 -1.07
C ASN A 45 -19.89 5.25 -1.40
N GLU A 46 -20.73 5.42 -0.39
CA GLU A 46 -22.09 5.92 -0.50
C GLU A 46 -22.16 7.43 -0.79
N GLU A 47 -21.04 8.16 -0.70
CA GLU A 47 -20.96 9.62 -0.94
C GLU A 47 -19.87 9.96 -1.99
N PRO A 48 -19.97 9.46 -3.23
CA PRO A 48 -18.93 9.60 -4.25
C PRO A 48 -18.66 11.05 -4.68
N GLU A 49 -19.63 11.95 -4.51
CA GLU A 49 -19.49 13.38 -4.78
C GLU A 49 -18.41 14.05 -3.91
N ARG A 50 -18.18 13.54 -2.69
CA ARG A 50 -17.15 14.06 -1.79
C ARG A 50 -15.74 13.68 -2.24
N MET A 51 -15.58 12.60 -3.02
CA MET A 51 -14.26 12.09 -3.43
C MET A 51 -13.47 13.09 -4.28
N VAL A 52 -14.15 13.98 -5.00
CA VAL A 52 -13.52 15.01 -5.87
C VAL A 52 -12.91 16.14 -5.03
N THR A 53 -13.52 16.44 -3.89
CA THR A 53 -13.17 17.59 -3.04
C THR A 53 -12.54 17.18 -1.72
N ALA A 54 -12.21 15.90 -1.55
CA ALA A 54 -11.54 15.37 -0.36
C ALA A 54 -10.31 16.21 -0.01
N GLU A 55 -10.18 16.62 1.25
CA GLU A 55 -9.00 17.34 1.72
C GLU A 55 -7.79 16.40 1.73
N LEU A 56 -6.72 16.83 1.09
CA LEU A 56 -5.44 16.12 1.03
C LEU A 56 -4.71 16.23 2.37
N TYR A 57 -4.10 15.13 2.82
CA TYR A 57 -3.09 15.17 3.89
C TYR A 57 -1.70 15.46 3.30
N PRO A 58 -1.10 16.65 3.54
CA PRO A 58 0.11 17.06 2.84
C PRO A 58 1.35 16.21 3.20
N ASP A 59 1.42 15.73 4.43
CA ASP A 59 2.48 14.86 4.93
C ASP A 59 2.46 13.47 4.27
N ALA A 60 1.26 12.96 3.94
CA ALA A 60 1.10 11.75 3.15
C ALA A 60 1.70 11.92 1.75
N LEU A 61 1.39 13.03 1.07
CA LEU A 61 1.91 13.33 -0.26
C LEU A 61 3.43 13.40 -0.27
N GLU A 62 4.02 14.15 0.67
CA GLU A 62 5.48 14.27 0.80
C GLU A 62 6.14 12.90 1.04
N THR A 63 5.62 12.14 2.00
CA THR A 63 6.20 10.85 2.40
C THR A 63 6.11 9.81 1.29
N LEU A 64 4.96 9.70 0.62
CA LEU A 64 4.73 8.72 -0.45
C LEU A 64 5.57 9.04 -1.69
N ASN A 65 5.67 10.32 -2.06
CA ASN A 65 6.52 10.73 -3.18
C ASN A 65 8.01 10.54 -2.86
N LYS A 66 8.45 10.78 -1.62
CA LYS A 66 9.80 10.44 -1.17
C LYS A 66 10.08 8.94 -1.32
N TRP A 67 9.20 8.08 -0.82
CA TRP A 67 9.36 6.63 -0.96
C TRP A 67 9.39 6.18 -2.42
N TYR A 68 8.55 6.77 -3.27
CA TYR A 68 8.60 6.54 -4.71
C TYR A 68 9.96 6.91 -5.31
N ASP A 69 10.48 8.10 -4.97
CA ASP A 69 11.77 8.60 -5.47
C ASP A 69 12.98 7.81 -4.92
N GLU A 70 12.83 7.18 -3.76
CA GLU A 70 13.78 6.20 -3.18
C GLU A 70 13.71 4.82 -3.86
N GLY A 71 12.79 4.62 -4.82
CA GLY A 71 12.64 3.39 -5.59
C GLY A 71 11.70 2.36 -4.96
N HIS A 72 10.92 2.73 -3.95
CA HIS A 72 9.89 1.86 -3.39
C HIS A 72 8.64 1.77 -4.27
N MET A 73 7.96 0.63 -4.21
CA MET A 73 6.73 0.43 -4.95
C MET A 73 5.55 0.99 -4.16
N ILE A 74 4.90 2.01 -4.71
CA ILE A 74 3.65 2.57 -4.17
C ILE A 74 2.44 1.98 -4.92
N CYS A 75 1.61 1.21 -4.20
CA CYS A 75 0.32 0.71 -4.67
C CYS A 75 -0.80 1.25 -3.79
N PHE A 76 -1.76 1.97 -4.36
CA PHE A 76 -2.98 2.29 -3.62
C PHE A 76 -3.90 1.06 -3.52
N PHE A 77 -4.43 0.77 -2.34
CA PHE A 77 -5.29 -0.37 -2.05
C PHE A 77 -6.53 0.09 -1.28
N THR A 78 -7.62 0.32 -2.02
CA THR A 78 -8.81 1.02 -1.54
C THR A 78 -10.07 0.16 -1.63
N SER A 79 -11.02 0.38 -0.70
CA SER A 79 -12.34 -0.23 -0.76
C SER A 79 -13.28 0.46 -1.75
N ARG A 80 -12.84 1.54 -2.40
CA ARG A 80 -13.56 2.12 -3.53
C ARG A 80 -13.80 1.06 -4.60
N THR A 81 -14.98 1.10 -5.21
CA THR A 81 -15.34 0.16 -6.28
C THR A 81 -14.76 0.61 -7.62
N GLU A 82 -14.72 -0.27 -8.61
CA GLU A 82 -14.27 0.06 -9.97
C GLU A 82 -15.03 1.25 -10.58
N ASN A 83 -16.30 1.46 -10.21
CA ASN A 83 -17.08 2.62 -10.66
C ASN A 83 -16.45 3.96 -10.22
N HIS A 84 -15.67 3.96 -9.14
CA HIS A 84 -14.99 5.14 -8.60
C HIS A 84 -13.53 5.26 -9.07
N ARG A 85 -13.05 4.37 -9.95
CA ARG A 85 -11.65 4.39 -10.41
C ARG A 85 -11.28 5.73 -11.02
N LYS A 86 -12.07 6.21 -11.99
CA LYS A 86 -11.77 7.43 -12.74
C LYS A 86 -11.65 8.65 -11.81
N VAL A 87 -12.62 8.85 -10.92
CA VAL A 87 -12.58 9.98 -9.97
C VAL A 87 -11.38 9.88 -9.02
N THR A 88 -11.01 8.66 -8.64
CA THR A 88 -9.85 8.42 -7.78
C THR A 88 -8.54 8.73 -8.50
N GLU A 89 -8.37 8.25 -9.74
CA GLU A 89 -7.19 8.54 -10.56
C GLU A 89 -7.08 10.04 -10.86
N ASP A 90 -8.18 10.70 -11.22
CA ASP A 90 -8.22 12.14 -11.48
C ASP A 90 -7.81 12.93 -10.22
N TRP A 91 -8.27 12.53 -9.03
CA TRP A 91 -7.89 13.16 -7.76
C TRP A 91 -6.41 12.94 -7.43
N LEU A 92 -5.92 11.70 -7.53
CA LEU A 92 -4.50 11.37 -7.27
C LEU A 92 -3.56 12.16 -8.20
N ASN A 93 -3.88 12.23 -9.49
CA ASN A 93 -3.11 12.96 -10.49
C ASN A 93 -3.15 14.48 -10.23
N LYS A 94 -4.33 15.03 -9.91
CA LYS A 94 -4.49 16.45 -9.58
C LYS A 94 -3.61 16.86 -8.39
N HIS A 95 -3.49 15.99 -7.38
CA HIS A 95 -2.70 16.25 -6.18
C HIS A 95 -1.22 15.84 -6.31
N GLY A 96 -0.83 15.20 -7.42
CA GLY A 96 0.57 14.91 -7.73
C GLY A 96 1.14 13.69 -7.01
N PHE A 97 0.33 12.71 -6.64
CA PHE A 97 0.83 11.44 -6.11
C PHE A 97 1.55 10.64 -7.19
N LYS A 98 2.78 10.19 -6.90
CA LYS A 98 3.52 9.23 -7.71
C LYS A 98 3.21 7.81 -7.23
N TYR A 99 2.71 6.97 -8.13
CA TYR A 99 2.33 5.59 -7.79
C TYR A 99 2.43 4.67 -9.00
N HIS A 100 2.57 3.37 -8.75
CA HIS A 100 2.77 2.37 -9.79
C HIS A 100 1.45 1.68 -10.17
N SER A 101 0.60 1.40 -9.16
CA SER A 101 -0.63 0.65 -9.32
C SER A 101 -1.72 1.07 -8.32
N MET A 102 -2.98 0.73 -8.65
CA MET A 102 -4.12 0.89 -7.76
C MET A 102 -5.04 -0.32 -7.84
N LEU A 103 -5.26 -0.96 -6.69
CA LEU A 103 -6.17 -2.09 -6.48
C LEU A 103 -7.46 -1.58 -5.83
N MET A 104 -8.57 -1.80 -6.53
CA MET A 104 -9.91 -1.42 -6.09
C MET A 104 -10.61 -2.61 -5.44
N GLY A 105 -11.68 -2.36 -4.70
CA GLY A 105 -12.52 -3.42 -4.14
C GLY A 105 -11.90 -4.14 -2.94
N LYS A 106 -10.98 -3.50 -2.21
CA LYS A 106 -10.55 -3.98 -0.89
C LYS A 106 -11.77 -4.27 -0.01
N PRO A 107 -11.83 -5.43 0.69
CA PRO A 107 -12.93 -5.74 1.61
C PRO A 107 -13.13 -4.64 2.65
N ARG A 108 -14.39 -4.31 2.98
CA ARG A 108 -14.76 -3.29 3.97
C ARG A 108 -14.88 -3.91 5.37
N GLY A 109 -14.76 -3.08 6.40
CA GLY A 109 -15.05 -3.44 7.80
C GLY A 109 -13.85 -3.36 8.75
N GLY A 110 -12.64 -3.15 8.23
CA GLY A 110 -11.43 -3.16 9.05
C GLY A 110 -11.10 -4.57 9.58
N ASN A 111 -10.14 -4.66 10.51
CA ASN A 111 -9.65 -5.91 11.07
C ASN A 111 -9.06 -6.88 10.03
N TYR A 112 -8.06 -6.42 9.29
CA TYR A 112 -7.37 -7.23 8.29
C TYR A 112 -6.29 -8.10 8.94
N HIS A 113 -6.26 -9.38 8.59
CA HIS A 113 -5.14 -10.28 8.86
C HIS A 113 -4.57 -10.71 7.51
N TRP A 114 -3.37 -10.24 7.17
CA TRP A 114 -2.70 -10.63 5.94
C TRP A 114 -1.84 -11.87 6.19
N VAL A 115 -2.19 -12.96 5.52
CA VAL A 115 -1.39 -14.19 5.48
C VAL A 115 -0.67 -14.29 4.13
N ASP A 116 0.65 -14.40 4.16
CA ASP A 116 1.50 -14.51 2.98
C ASP A 116 2.69 -15.45 3.30
N ASN A 117 3.21 -16.17 2.31
CA ASN A 117 4.40 -16.99 2.49
C ASN A 117 5.70 -16.15 2.47
N HIS A 118 5.60 -14.87 2.08
CA HIS A 118 6.65 -13.87 2.24
C HIS A 118 6.39 -12.98 3.47
N LEU A 119 7.43 -12.30 3.94
CA LEU A 119 7.31 -11.39 5.08
C LEU A 119 6.38 -10.22 4.75
N VAL A 120 5.25 -10.16 5.45
CA VAL A 120 4.32 -9.02 5.44
C VAL A 120 4.47 -8.20 6.71
N LYS A 121 4.56 -6.88 6.53
CA LYS A 121 4.64 -5.91 7.64
C LYS A 121 3.38 -5.05 7.64
N ALA A 122 2.76 -4.89 8.81
CA ALA A 122 1.62 -4.00 8.99
C ALA A 122 2.05 -2.75 9.74
N THR A 123 1.69 -1.57 9.22
CA THR A 123 1.85 -0.28 9.91
C THR A 123 0.49 0.38 9.97
N ARG A 124 0.06 0.76 11.17
CA ARG A 124 -1.21 1.46 11.38
C ARG A 124 -0.99 2.96 11.29
N TYR A 125 -1.68 3.62 10.36
CA TYR A 125 -1.79 5.07 10.33
C TYR A 125 -2.62 5.56 11.52
N ASN A 126 -2.11 6.55 12.25
CA ASN A 126 -2.76 7.14 13.43
C ASN A 126 -2.92 8.67 13.30
N GLY A 127 -3.07 9.18 12.07
CA GLY A 127 -3.35 10.60 11.81
C GLY A 127 -2.14 11.47 11.46
N LYS A 128 -0.94 10.89 11.31
CA LYS A 128 0.24 11.60 10.79
C LYS A 128 1.22 10.66 10.12
N PHE A 129 1.79 11.09 8.99
CA PHE A 129 2.96 10.46 8.38
C PHE A 129 4.22 11.05 9.01
N THR A 130 5.01 10.17 9.60
CA THR A 130 6.33 10.47 10.19
C THR A 130 7.32 9.43 9.73
N ASP A 131 8.58 9.61 10.11
CA ASP A 131 9.58 8.55 9.97
C ASP A 131 9.10 7.28 10.68
N LEU A 132 9.33 6.13 10.03
CA LEU A 132 9.03 4.83 10.60
C LEU A 132 10.00 4.53 11.74
N VAL A 133 9.46 4.08 12.87
CA VAL A 133 10.23 3.68 14.06
C VAL A 133 10.00 2.21 14.36
N GLU A 134 11.01 1.56 14.95
CA GLU A 134 10.90 0.18 15.39
C GLU A 134 10.20 0.10 16.75
N LYS A 135 9.27 -0.85 16.89
CA LYS A 135 8.56 -1.11 18.14
C LYS A 135 8.25 -2.60 18.25
N GLN A 136 8.51 -3.18 19.42
CA GLN A 136 8.05 -4.54 19.74
C GLN A 136 6.56 -4.51 20.11
N VAL A 137 5.78 -5.39 19.49
CA VAL A 137 4.34 -5.57 19.73
C VAL A 137 4.01 -7.07 19.71
N THR A 138 3.00 -7.47 20.47
CA THR A 138 2.46 -8.84 20.42
C THR A 138 1.48 -8.94 19.26
N ILE A 139 1.62 -10.00 18.46
CA ILE A 139 0.74 -10.32 17.33
C ILE A 139 0.38 -11.81 17.39
N GLU A 140 -0.67 -12.19 16.67
CA GLU A 140 -0.99 -13.60 16.42
C GLU A 140 -0.15 -14.10 15.25
N VAL A 141 0.49 -15.26 15.43
CA VAL A 141 1.27 -15.95 14.41
C VAL A 141 0.90 -17.44 14.41
N PHE A 142 1.22 -18.14 13.33
CA PHE A 142 1.10 -19.60 13.32
C PHE A 142 2.08 -20.22 14.29
N ASP A 143 1.64 -21.27 14.98
CA ASP A 143 2.52 -22.16 15.72
C ASP A 143 3.33 -23.00 14.72
N ASP A 144 4.64 -22.81 14.72
CA ASP A 144 5.59 -23.54 13.87
C ASP A 144 6.27 -24.71 14.63
N GLY A 145 5.82 -24.99 15.86
CA GLY A 145 6.40 -26.01 16.74
C GLY A 145 7.78 -25.65 17.28
N GLN A 146 8.30 -24.45 16.99
CA GLN A 146 9.52 -23.92 17.61
C GLN A 146 9.09 -23.05 18.78
N HIS A 147 8.94 -23.70 19.93
CA HIS A 147 8.71 -23.00 21.19
C HIS A 147 10.08 -22.62 21.78
N ASP A 148 10.32 -21.32 21.91
CA ASP A 148 11.47 -20.75 22.63
C ASP A 148 11.52 -21.22 24.11
#